data_AF-A0A090QWA8-F1
#
_entry.id   AF-A0A090QWA8-F1
#
_cell.length_a   1.000
_cell.length_b   1.000
_cell.length_c   1.000
_cell.angle_alpha   90.00
_cell.angle_beta   90.00
_cell.angle_gamma   90.00
#
_symmetry.space_group_name_H-M   'P 1'
#
loop_
_entity.id
_entity.type
_entity.pdbx_description
1 polymer ?
#
loop_
_entity_poly.entity_id
_entity_poly.type
_entity_poly.pdbx_seq_one_letter_code
_entity_poly.pdbx_strand_id
1 'polypeptide(L)'
;MIAYYGEAETKTWLEGLKSNLARKPQGNDRAQVKAVKEGLCDLAIGNSYYLGKMVNDDKQKAWAESVYIDFPGQKAHGTHVNVSGMAMAKYAPNKANAQKLMEFLTGTTAQQMYAEVNYEYPVKPGVKRSDLVASWGISRRMMCHWTSWRSTTTRRLSCLMK
;
A
#
# COMPACT_ATOMS: atom_id res chain seq x y z
N MET A 1 8.86 -3.38 10.27
CA MET A 1 9.44 -2.88 11.54
C MET A 1 9.41 -3.96 12.62
N ILE A 2 8.31 -4.18 13.35
CA ILE A 2 8.28 -5.10 14.51
C ILE A 2 8.76 -6.53 14.18
N ALA A 3 8.32 -7.12 13.08
CA ALA A 3 8.71 -8.48 12.70
C ALA A 3 10.23 -8.66 12.44
N TYR A 4 10.95 -7.57 12.16
CA TYR A 4 12.38 -7.58 11.83
C TYR A 4 13.26 -6.97 12.92
N TYR A 5 12.74 -5.96 13.62
CA TYR A 5 13.49 -5.10 14.55
C TYR A 5 12.92 -5.15 15.99
N GLY A 6 11.84 -5.89 16.22
CA GLY A 6 11.18 -5.96 17.54
C GLY A 6 10.44 -4.69 17.94
N GLU A 7 9.78 -4.74 19.11
CA GLU A 7 8.94 -3.63 19.59
C GLU A 7 9.76 -2.43 20.08
N ALA A 8 10.89 -2.68 20.76
CA ALA A 8 11.73 -1.62 21.33
C ALA A 8 12.30 -0.70 20.25
N GLU A 9 13.01 -1.25 19.26
CA GLU A 9 13.58 -0.45 18.16
C GLU A 9 12.49 0.21 17.32
N THR A 10 11.37 -0.49 17.09
CA THR A 10 10.23 0.11 16.37
C THR A 10 9.63 1.29 17.13
N LYS A 11 9.60 1.25 18.47
CA LYS A 11 9.10 2.37 19.28
C LYS A 11 10.00 3.59 19.14
N THR A 12 11.32 3.41 19.29
CA THR A 12 12.29 4.50 19.08
C THR A 12 12.18 5.10 17.68
N TRP A 13 12.04 4.26 16.66
CA TRP A 13 11.82 4.73 15.28
C TRP A 13 10.51 5.53 15.13
N LEU A 14 9.40 5.07 15.74
CA LEU A 14 8.12 5.78 15.69
C LEU A 14 8.15 7.13 16.43
N GLU A 15 8.91 7.23 17.52
CA GLU A 15 9.11 8.48 18.25
C GLU A 15 9.86 9.50 17.37
N GLY A 16 10.92 9.06 16.68
CA GLY A 16 11.62 9.89 15.68
C GLY A 16 10.76 10.27 14.48
N LEU A 17 9.94 9.36 13.97
CA LEU A 17 8.97 9.67 12.91
C LEU A 17 7.99 10.75 13.38
N LYS A 18 7.47 10.63 14.61
CA LYS A 18 6.52 11.59 15.19
C LYS A 18 7.15 12.98 15.38
N SER A 19 8.40 13.05 15.85
CA SER A 19 9.10 14.33 16.02
C SER A 19 9.40 15.03 14.70
N ASN A 20 9.49 14.27 13.60
CA ASN A 20 9.79 14.79 12.27
C ASN A 20 8.54 15.12 11.44
N LEU A 21 7.34 15.05 12.03
CA LEU A 21 6.12 15.42 11.32
C LEU A 21 6.08 16.93 11.07
N ALA A 22 6.02 17.33 9.80
CA ALA A 22 5.86 18.73 9.41
C ALA A 22 4.53 19.35 9.92
N ARG A 23 3.52 18.53 10.17
CA ARG A 23 2.21 18.90 10.72
C ARG A 23 1.50 17.71 11.33
N LYS A 24 0.43 17.97 12.08
CA LYS A 24 -0.46 16.90 12.56
C LYS A 24 -1.02 16.11 11.37
N PRO A 25 -1.03 14.75 11.40
CA PRO A 25 -1.58 13.95 10.31
C PRO A 25 -3.04 14.29 10.05
N GLN A 26 -3.36 14.58 8.79
CA GLN A 26 -4.71 14.96 8.35
C GLN A 26 -4.88 14.68 6.85
N GLY A 27 -6.11 14.41 6.41
CA GLY A 27 -6.42 14.05 5.03
C GLY A 27 -6.06 12.60 4.68
N ASN A 28 -6.10 12.27 3.38
CA ASN A 28 -5.74 10.96 2.83
C ASN A 28 -4.36 11.01 2.15
N ASP A 29 -3.90 9.88 1.59
CA ASP A 29 -2.60 9.78 0.89
C ASP A 29 -2.42 10.83 -0.22
N ARG A 30 -3.47 11.07 -1.03
CA ARG A 30 -3.45 12.07 -2.10
C ARG A 30 -3.26 13.48 -1.56
N ALA A 31 -3.86 13.77 -0.40
CA ALA A 31 -3.68 15.05 0.29
C ALA A 31 -2.25 15.23 0.82
N GLN A 32 -1.50 14.16 1.03
CA GLN A 32 -0.08 14.27 1.39
C GLN A 32 0.78 14.62 0.18
N VAL A 33 0.49 14.04 -1.00
CA VAL A 33 1.17 14.45 -2.24
C VAL A 33 0.86 15.91 -2.59
N LYS A 34 -0.40 16.34 -2.41
CA LYS A 34 -0.77 17.75 -2.51
C LYS A 34 0.04 18.63 -1.55
N ALA A 35 0.25 18.18 -0.30
CA ALA A 35 1.01 18.93 0.68
C ALA A 35 2.49 19.09 0.30
N VAL A 36 3.09 18.08 -0.36
CA VAL A 36 4.43 18.19 -0.93
C VAL A 36 4.46 19.25 -2.03
N LYS A 37 3.49 19.22 -2.96
CA LYS A 37 3.35 20.26 -4.00
C LYS A 37 3.26 21.67 -3.40
N GLU A 38 2.52 21.82 -2.31
CA GLU A 38 2.29 23.10 -1.63
C GLU A 38 3.46 23.53 -0.74
N GLY A 39 4.56 22.77 -0.70
CA GLY A 39 5.75 23.08 0.11
C GLY A 39 5.54 22.93 1.61
N LEU A 40 4.51 22.19 2.04
CA LEU A 40 4.22 21.96 3.45
C LEU A 40 5.07 20.84 4.06
N CYS A 41 5.62 19.95 3.22
CA CYS A 41 6.56 18.91 3.61
C CYS A 41 7.38 18.45 2.40
N ASP A 42 8.55 17.85 2.65
CA ASP A 42 9.43 17.37 1.57
C ASP A 42 9.11 15.94 1.12
N LEU A 43 8.49 15.16 2.01
CA LEU A 43 8.24 13.73 1.78
C LEU A 43 6.88 13.31 2.33
N ALA A 44 6.23 12.38 1.61
CA ALA A 44 4.98 11.77 1.98
C ALA A 44 5.07 10.25 1.87
N ILE A 45 4.39 9.54 2.77
CA ILE A 45 4.22 8.09 2.71
C ILE A 45 2.78 7.83 2.26
N GLY A 46 2.62 7.07 1.17
CA GLY A 46 1.30 6.71 0.64
C GLY A 46 1.38 5.50 -0.28
N ASN A 47 0.21 4.94 -0.60
CA ASN A 47 0.12 3.79 -1.50
C ASN A 47 0.39 4.21 -2.95
N SER A 48 1.17 3.38 -3.67
CA SER A 48 1.59 3.65 -5.05
C SER A 48 0.44 3.87 -6.03
N TYR A 49 -0.67 3.14 -5.87
CA TYR A 49 -1.82 3.22 -6.78
C TYR A 49 -2.47 4.61 -6.79
N TYR A 50 -2.31 5.41 -5.73
CA TYR A 50 -2.82 6.77 -5.72
C TYR A 50 -2.05 7.67 -6.68
N LEU A 51 -0.74 7.50 -6.81
CA LEU A 51 0.04 8.22 -7.80
C LEU A 51 -0.45 7.87 -9.21
N GLY A 52 -0.69 6.58 -9.48
CA GLY A 52 -1.26 6.10 -10.74
C GLY A 52 -2.62 6.71 -11.07
N LYS A 53 -3.51 6.81 -10.08
CA LYS A 53 -4.80 7.50 -10.23
C LYS A 53 -4.64 9.00 -10.45
N MET A 54 -3.70 9.65 -9.75
CA MET A 54 -3.54 11.11 -9.80
C MET A 54 -2.98 11.61 -11.12
N VAL A 55 -2.05 10.89 -11.76
CA VAL A 55 -1.56 11.30 -13.10
C VAL A 55 -2.64 11.23 -14.18
N ASN A 56 -3.71 10.47 -13.95
CA ASN A 56 -4.85 10.31 -14.85
C ASN A 56 -6.10 11.10 -14.41
N ASP A 57 -5.95 12.03 -13.44
CA ASP A 57 -7.00 12.93 -12.98
C ASP A 57 -6.55 14.37 -13.20
N ASP A 58 -7.20 15.11 -14.10
CA ASP A 58 -6.82 16.48 -14.46
C ASP A 58 -6.72 17.43 -13.26
N LYS A 59 -7.50 17.20 -12.19
CA LYS A 59 -7.47 18.04 -10.98
C LYS A 59 -6.28 17.73 -10.08
N GLN A 60 -5.69 16.54 -10.22
CA GLN A 60 -4.63 16.02 -9.36
C GLN A 60 -3.30 15.80 -10.11
N LYS A 61 -3.32 15.89 -11.43
CA LYS A 61 -2.15 15.67 -12.29
C LYS A 61 -0.98 16.57 -11.91
N ALA A 62 -1.24 17.86 -11.70
CA ALA A 62 -0.21 18.81 -11.24
C ALA A 62 0.38 18.44 -9.85
N TRP A 63 -0.35 17.70 -9.01
CA TRP A 63 0.15 17.21 -7.71
C TRP A 63 1.08 16.02 -7.95
N ALA A 64 0.66 15.08 -8.79
CA ALA A 64 1.49 13.94 -9.15
C ALA A 64 2.78 14.33 -9.86
N GLU A 65 2.74 15.29 -10.78
CA GLU A 65 3.93 15.77 -11.52
C GLU A 65 4.95 16.50 -10.64
N SER A 66 4.53 16.98 -9.47
CA SER A 66 5.43 17.65 -8.51
C SER A 66 6.25 16.67 -7.66
N VAL A 67 5.99 15.37 -7.75
CA VAL A 67 6.65 14.34 -6.95
C VAL A 67 7.15 13.20 -7.82
N TYR A 68 8.08 12.42 -7.29
CA TYR A 68 8.47 11.12 -7.85
C TYR A 68 8.27 10.04 -6.80
N ILE A 69 8.15 8.79 -7.24
CA ILE A 69 8.04 7.64 -6.35
C ILE A 69 9.43 7.16 -5.95
N ASP A 70 9.64 7.00 -4.64
CA ASP A 70 10.79 6.27 -4.09
C ASP A 70 10.31 4.95 -3.47
N PHE A 71 11.01 3.86 -3.75
CA PHE A 71 10.69 2.54 -3.21
C PHE A 71 11.65 2.22 -2.05
N PRO A 72 11.30 2.55 -0.79
CA PRO A 72 12.24 2.44 0.32
C PRO A 72 12.61 0.98 0.62
N GLY A 73 13.73 0.80 1.33
CA GLY A 73 14.15 -0.51 1.83
C GLY A 73 14.91 -1.39 0.82
N GLN A 74 15.30 -0.88 -0.35
CA GLN A 74 16.07 -1.65 -1.36
C GLN A 74 17.44 -2.15 -0.84
N LYS A 75 17.99 -1.57 0.22
CA LYS A 75 19.22 -2.04 0.88
C LYS A 75 18.98 -2.78 2.21
N ALA A 76 17.71 -2.91 2.62
CA ALA A 76 17.29 -3.56 3.85
C ALA A 76 16.36 -4.75 3.51
N HIS A 77 15.16 -4.80 4.07
CA HIS A 77 14.23 -5.93 3.86
C HIS A 77 13.35 -5.83 2.61
N GLY A 78 13.50 -4.79 1.77
CA GLY A 78 12.62 -4.50 0.64
C GLY A 78 11.48 -3.54 1.00
N THR A 79 10.73 -3.09 -0.02
CA THR A 79 9.60 -2.18 0.15
C THR A 79 8.41 -2.90 0.78
N HIS A 80 7.77 -2.27 1.77
CA HIS A 80 6.54 -2.79 2.35
C HIS A 80 5.45 -2.91 1.28
N VAL A 81 4.87 -4.10 1.16
CA VAL A 81 3.73 -4.37 0.29
C VAL A 81 2.55 -4.82 1.14
N ASN A 82 1.36 -4.44 0.73
CA ASN A 82 0.10 -4.91 1.30
C ASN A 82 -0.78 -5.50 0.19
N VAL A 83 -1.85 -6.20 0.55
CA VAL A 83 -2.73 -6.90 -0.39
C VAL A 83 -4.19 -6.59 -0.13
N SER A 84 -4.94 -6.47 -1.21
CA SER A 84 -6.40 -6.57 -1.19
C SER A 84 -6.76 -8.06 -1.23
N GLY A 85 -7.35 -8.56 -0.14
CA GLY A 85 -7.71 -9.96 0.02
C GLY A 85 -9.21 -10.17 0.09
N MET A 86 -9.62 -11.43 -0.11
CA MET A 86 -11.01 -11.85 0.07
C MET A 86 -11.06 -13.18 0.81
N ALA A 87 -12.13 -13.38 1.57
CA ALA A 87 -12.40 -14.62 2.28
C ALA A 87 -13.89 -14.93 2.19
N MET A 88 -14.23 -16.22 2.03
CA MET A 88 -15.62 -16.65 2.08
C MET A 88 -16.11 -16.66 3.53
N ALA A 89 -17.22 -15.97 3.80
CA ALA A 89 -17.85 -16.02 5.12
C ALA A 89 -18.33 -17.45 5.44
N LYS A 90 -18.17 -17.87 6.71
CA LYS A 90 -18.51 -19.23 7.17
C LYS A 90 -19.95 -19.66 6.80
N TYR A 91 -20.89 -18.72 6.87
CA TYR A 91 -22.31 -18.93 6.60
C TYR A 91 -22.78 -18.18 5.34
N ALA A 92 -21.91 -18.03 4.32
CA ALA A 92 -22.32 -17.41 3.06
C ALA A 92 -23.54 -18.15 2.48
N PRO A 93 -24.68 -17.46 2.24
CA PRO A 93 -25.90 -18.11 1.78
C PRO A 93 -25.78 -18.63 0.34
N ASN A 94 -24.87 -18.03 -0.45
CA ASN A 94 -24.62 -18.35 -1.85
C ASN A 94 -23.18 -18.83 -2.07
N LYS A 95 -22.75 -19.89 -1.38
CA LYS A 95 -21.35 -20.38 -1.40
C LYS A 95 -20.80 -20.61 -2.81
N ALA A 96 -21.59 -21.24 -3.69
CA ALA A 96 -21.18 -21.52 -5.05
C ALA A 96 -20.90 -20.25 -5.86
N ASN A 97 -21.74 -19.21 -5.73
CA ASN A 97 -21.51 -17.94 -6.42
C ASN A 97 -20.36 -17.15 -5.80
N ALA A 98 -20.20 -17.21 -4.48
CA ALA A 98 -19.06 -16.60 -3.80
C ALA A 98 -17.74 -17.22 -4.27
N GLN A 99 -17.69 -18.56 -4.43
CA GLN A 99 -16.51 -19.24 -4.98
C GLN A 99 -16.21 -18.78 -6.41
N LYS A 100 -17.21 -18.74 -7.29
CA LYS A 100 -17.06 -18.25 -8.67
C LYS A 100 -16.52 -16.81 -8.72
N LEU A 101 -16.99 -15.94 -7.81
CA LEU A 101 -16.47 -14.58 -7.71
C LEU A 101 -15.00 -14.56 -7.28
N MET A 102 -14.61 -15.39 -6.30
CA MET A 102 -13.22 -15.50 -5.86
C MET A 102 -12.30 -16.03 -6.99
N GLU A 103 -12.76 -17.01 -7.74
CA GLU A 103 -12.06 -17.54 -8.91
C GLU A 103 -11.93 -16.47 -10.01
N PHE A 104 -12.99 -15.70 -10.26
CA PHE A 104 -12.96 -14.59 -11.21
C PHE A 104 -11.95 -13.51 -10.81
N LEU A 105 -11.97 -13.06 -9.55
CA LEU A 105 -11.09 -12.00 -9.06
C LEU A 105 -9.59 -12.40 -9.05
N THR A 106 -9.29 -13.70 -8.97
CA THR A 106 -7.94 -14.27 -9.15
C THR A 106 -7.63 -14.72 -10.59
N GLY A 107 -8.62 -14.60 -11.48
CA GLY A 107 -8.52 -14.87 -12.90
C GLY A 107 -7.73 -13.80 -13.66
N THR A 108 -7.31 -14.13 -14.89
CA THR A 108 -6.50 -13.23 -15.73
C THR A 108 -7.21 -11.90 -15.98
N THR A 109 -8.49 -11.94 -16.34
CA THR A 109 -9.29 -10.75 -16.67
C THR A 109 -9.34 -9.76 -15.51
N ALA A 110 -9.74 -10.20 -14.31
CA ALA A 110 -9.82 -9.31 -13.16
C ALA A 110 -8.44 -8.78 -12.76
N GLN A 111 -7.40 -9.60 -12.80
CA GLN A 111 -6.03 -9.18 -12.47
C GLN A 111 -5.48 -8.15 -13.47
N GLN A 112 -5.82 -8.26 -14.75
CA GLN A 112 -5.52 -7.22 -15.74
C GLN A 112 -6.29 -5.93 -15.41
N MET A 113 -7.57 -6.01 -15.05
CA MET A 113 -8.34 -4.84 -14.64
C MET A 113 -7.75 -4.15 -13.41
N TYR A 114 -7.30 -4.91 -12.39
CA TYR A 114 -6.61 -4.34 -11.23
C TYR A 114 -5.31 -3.62 -11.61
N ALA A 115 -4.54 -4.18 -12.55
CA ALA A 115 -3.30 -3.57 -13.03
C ALA A 115 -3.53 -2.28 -13.81
N GLU A 116 -4.50 -2.27 -14.72
CA GLU A 116 -4.76 -1.15 -15.64
C GLU A 116 -5.63 -0.06 -15.04
N VAL A 117 -6.73 -0.45 -14.40
CA VAL A 117 -7.72 0.52 -13.90
C VAL A 117 -7.31 1.02 -12.53
N ASN A 118 -6.88 0.13 -11.64
CA ASN A 118 -6.53 0.50 -10.27
C ASN A 118 -5.06 0.85 -10.08
N TYR A 119 -4.19 0.56 -11.05
CA TYR A 119 -2.73 0.75 -10.91
C TYR A 119 -2.13 -0.05 -9.74
N GLU A 120 -2.72 -1.22 -9.44
CA GLU A 120 -2.22 -2.18 -8.46
C GLU A 120 -1.25 -3.18 -9.11
N TYR A 121 -0.49 -3.90 -8.29
CA TYR A 121 0.38 -4.97 -8.76
C TYR A 121 -0.42 -6.30 -8.81
N PRO A 122 -0.59 -6.93 -9.99
CA PRO A 122 -1.31 -8.19 -10.08
C PRO A 122 -0.54 -9.30 -9.34
N VAL A 123 -1.28 -10.18 -8.66
CA VAL A 123 -0.72 -11.32 -7.92
C VAL A 123 -0.62 -12.57 -8.79
N LYS A 124 -1.41 -12.65 -9.87
CA LYS A 124 -1.41 -13.81 -10.78
C LYS A 124 -0.16 -13.78 -11.67
N PRO A 125 0.65 -14.85 -11.68
CA PRO A 125 1.78 -14.97 -12.61
C PRO A 125 1.35 -14.83 -14.06
N GLY A 126 2.19 -14.19 -14.88
CA GLY A 126 1.92 -13.97 -16.30
C GLY A 126 1.05 -12.74 -16.63
N VAL A 127 0.38 -12.14 -15.64
CA VAL A 127 -0.31 -10.86 -15.83
C VAL A 127 0.67 -9.71 -15.66
N LYS A 128 0.77 -8.86 -16.68
CA LYS A 128 1.63 -7.68 -16.68
C LYS A 128 1.03 -6.57 -15.82
N ARG A 129 1.90 -5.72 -15.30
CA ARG A 129 1.52 -4.42 -14.72
C ARG A 129 1.13 -3.48 -15.86
N SER A 130 0.36 -2.44 -15.56
CA SER A 130 0.16 -1.34 -16.51
C SER A 130 1.48 -0.67 -16.85
N ASP A 131 1.55 -0.09 -18.06
CA ASP A 131 2.77 0.56 -18.56
C ASP A 131 3.24 1.67 -17.61
N LEU A 132 2.30 2.40 -17.02
CA LEU A 132 2.58 3.42 -16.01
C LEU A 132 3.23 2.84 -14.75
N VAL A 133 2.70 1.75 -14.20
CA VAL A 133 3.28 1.12 -13.01
C VAL A 133 4.61 0.44 -13.34
N ALA A 134 4.78 -0.04 -14.57
CA ALA A 134 6.03 -0.60 -15.06
C ALA A 134 7.12 0.47 -15.22
N SER A 135 6.76 1.71 -15.58
CA SER A 135 7.73 2.81 -15.77
C SER A 135 8.41 3.27 -14.48
N TRP A 136 7.82 2.99 -13.31
CA TRP A 136 8.42 3.25 -12.00
C TRP A 136 9.59 2.31 -11.65
N GLY A 137 9.85 1.30 -12.49
CA GLY A 137 10.96 0.37 -12.32
C GLY A 137 10.63 -0.84 -11.46
N ILE A 138 11.68 -1.60 -11.14
CA ILE A 138 11.58 -2.85 -10.38
C ILE A 138 12.05 -2.60 -8.95
N SER A 139 11.19 -2.89 -7.97
CA SER A 139 11.53 -2.84 -6.56
C SER A 139 11.53 -4.24 -5.94
N ARG A 140 12.50 -4.49 -5.04
CA ARG A 140 12.46 -5.67 -4.17
C ARG A 140 11.35 -5.48 -3.15
N ARG A 141 10.46 -6.46 -3.07
CA ARG A 141 9.35 -6.49 -2.11
C ARG A 141 9.83 -7.05 -0.78
N MET A 142 9.30 -6.51 0.30
CA MET A 142 9.49 -7.07 1.62
C MET A 142 8.76 -8.40 1.76
N MET A 143 9.51 -9.46 2.04
CA MET A 143 8.95 -10.79 2.29
C MET A 143 8.55 -10.88 3.76
N CYS A 144 7.30 -10.61 4.10
CA CYS A 144 6.78 -10.83 5.44
C CYS A 144 5.58 -11.77 5.34
N HIS A 145 5.57 -12.86 6.10
CA HIS A 145 4.40 -13.74 6.15
C HIS A 145 3.21 -12.97 6.73
N TRP A 146 2.06 -12.99 6.06
CA TRP A 146 0.90 -12.19 6.45
C TRP A 146 0.41 -12.47 7.89
N THR A 147 0.61 -13.71 8.35
CA THR A 147 0.35 -14.13 9.74
C THR A 147 1.16 -13.33 10.77
N SER A 148 2.39 -12.92 10.43
CA SER A 148 3.20 -12.06 11.30
C SER A 148 2.61 -10.66 11.46
N TRP A 149 1.94 -10.15 10.42
CA TRP A 149 1.26 -8.85 10.48
C TRP A 149 0.12 -8.91 11.50
N ARG A 150 -0.75 -9.93 11.38
CA ARG A 150 -1.86 -10.16 12.33
C ARG A 150 -1.38 -10.25 13.77
N SER A 151 -0.34 -11.03 14.06
CA SER A 151 0.17 -11.18 15.44
C SER A 151 0.67 -9.86 16.03
N THR A 152 1.26 -8.98 15.22
CA THR A 152 1.73 -7.67 15.68
C THR A 152 0.62 -6.64 15.84
N THR A 153 -0.42 -6.69 15.00
CA THR A 153 -1.56 -5.76 15.08
C THR A 153 -2.43 -6.05 16.32
N THR A 154 -2.67 -7.32 16.64
CA THR A 154 -3.52 -7.69 17.79
C THR A 154 -2.93 -7.25 19.13
N ARG A 155 -1.60 -7.27 19.30
CA ARG A 155 -0.93 -6.77 20.53
C ARG A 155 -1.08 -5.27 20.76
N ARG A 156 -1.34 -4.48 19.70
CA ARG A 156 -1.46 -3.01 19.81
C ARG A 156 -2.89 -2.53 20.00
N LEU A 157 -3.90 -3.19 19.42
CA LEU A 157 -5.30 -2.86 19.68
C LEU A 157 -5.67 -3.04 21.16
N SER A 158 -5.06 -4.01 21.86
CA SER A 158 -5.22 -4.19 23.31
C SER A 158 -4.58 -3.11 24.17
N CYS A 159 -3.58 -2.37 23.66
CA CYS A 159 -2.90 -1.29 24.38
C CYS A 159 -3.44 0.12 24.02
N LEU A 160 -4.18 0.26 22.93
CA LEU A 160 -4.85 1.51 22.54
C LEU A 160 -6.25 1.66 23.16
N MET A 161 -6.79 0.60 23.77
CA MET A 161 -8.07 0.59 24.49
C MET A 161 -7.92 0.58 26.03
N LYS A 162 -6.75 0.97 26.54
CA LYS A 162 -6.52 1.27 27.96
C LYS A 162 -5.99 2.68 28.10
#